data_AF-A0A939HS87-F1
#
_entry.id   AF-A0A939HS87-F1
#
_cell.length_a   1.000
_cell.length_b   1.000
_cell.length_c   1.000
_cell.angle_alpha   90.00
_cell.angle_beta   90.00
_cell.angle_gamma   90.00
#
_symmetry.space_group_name_H-M   'P 1'
#
loop_
_entity.id
_entity.type
_entity.pdbx_description
1 polymer ?
#
loop_
_entity_poly.entity_id
_entity_poly.type
_entity_poly.pdbx_seq_one_letter_code
_entity_poly.pdbx_strand_id
1 'polypeptide(L)'
;MRESYLEITEVPTGAVVTVIEVLSPTNKRSKEGRRLYELKRQQVLASVTHLVEIDLLRGGKPLPIVGEMPSADYRISICRGDRRPLADLYTFTVREEIPSFTLPLDSPDAEPLLELQVLLNGVYERARYHLAVDYSREPVPRLQAEDAAWAEALLRDRGLR
;
A
#
# COMPACT_ATOMS: atom_id res chain seq x y z
N MET A 1 3.99 17.95 3.77
CA MET A 1 3.72 16.73 2.99
C MET A 1 2.33 16.28 3.41
N ARG A 2 1.39 16.10 2.47
CA ARG A 2 -0.01 15.75 2.78
C ARG A 2 -0.08 14.23 2.94
N GLU A 3 -0.44 13.75 4.12
CA GLU A 3 -0.76 12.34 4.32
C GLU A 3 -2.06 12.05 3.58
N SER A 4 -2.08 11.01 2.75
CA SER A 4 -3.23 10.68 1.91
C SER A 4 -3.89 9.44 2.49
N TYR A 5 -4.92 9.67 3.29
CA TYR A 5 -5.82 8.64 3.78
C TYR A 5 -7.21 8.88 3.22
N LEU A 6 -7.97 7.80 3.06
CA LEU A 6 -9.36 7.82 2.63
C LEU A 6 -10.22 7.19 3.72
N GLU A 7 -11.31 7.86 4.06
CA GLU A 7 -12.35 7.31 4.93
C GLU A 7 -13.56 6.93 4.09
N ILE A 8 -14.05 5.71 4.30
CA ILE A 8 -15.35 5.29 3.84
C ILE A 8 -16.30 5.47 5.01
N THR A 9 -17.33 6.27 4.82
CA THR A 9 -18.30 6.59 5.86
C THR A 9 -19.69 6.10 5.50
N GLU A 10 -20.43 5.68 6.52
CA GLU A 10 -21.87 5.47 6.40
C GLU A 10 -22.56 6.83 6.19
N VAL A 11 -23.41 6.94 5.15
CA VAL A 11 -24.03 8.21 4.76
C VAL A 11 -24.99 8.75 5.85
N PRO A 12 -25.89 7.96 6.46
CA PRO A 12 -26.80 8.46 7.49
C PRO A 12 -26.12 9.01 8.75
N THR A 13 -25.10 8.34 9.27
CA THR A 13 -24.51 8.64 10.58
C THR A 13 -23.18 9.39 10.49
N GLY A 14 -22.51 9.34 9.33
CA GLY A 14 -21.14 9.79 9.17
C GLY A 14 -20.11 8.91 9.87
N ALA A 15 -20.50 7.73 10.38
CA ALA A 15 -19.58 6.82 11.04
C ALA A 15 -18.53 6.30 10.06
N VAL A 16 -17.26 6.23 10.51
CA VAL A 16 -16.16 5.71 9.68
C VAL A 16 -16.18 4.19 9.71
N VAL A 17 -16.50 3.59 8.56
CA VAL A 17 -16.56 2.14 8.34
C VAL A 17 -15.16 1.60 8.07
N THR A 18 -14.45 2.20 7.10
CA THR A 18 -13.13 1.73 6.68
C THR A 18 -12.19 2.90 6.46
N VAL A 19 -10.99 2.79 7.04
CA VAL A 19 -9.86 3.68 6.76
C VAL A 19 -8.91 2.99 5.79
N ILE A 20 -8.61 3.65 4.68
CA ILE A 20 -7.56 3.24 3.75
C ILE A 20 -6.38 4.21 3.89
N GLU A 21 -5.21 3.68 4.22
CA GLU A 21 -3.97 4.46 4.29
C GLU A 21 -2.95 3.95 3.27
N VAL A 22 -2.47 4.84 2.41
CA VAL A 22 -1.29 4.59 1.57
C VAL A 22 -0.06 5.11 2.29
N LEU A 23 0.88 4.23 2.64
CA LEU A 23 2.02 4.62 3.45
C LEU A 23 2.92 5.63 2.74
N SER A 24 3.24 6.70 3.46
CA SER A 24 4.22 7.69 3.05
C SER A 24 5.64 7.32 3.55
N PRO A 25 6.71 7.78 2.86
CA PRO A 25 8.07 7.63 3.38
C PRO A 25 8.26 8.16 4.80
N THR A 26 7.57 9.25 5.16
CA THR A 26 7.59 9.82 6.50
C THR A 26 6.99 8.85 7.52
N ASN A 27 5.84 8.25 7.23
CA ASN A 27 5.14 7.32 8.12
C ASN A 27 5.92 6.01 8.31
N LYS A 28 6.70 5.58 7.31
CA LYS A 28 7.43 4.31 7.39
C LYS A 28 8.84 4.44 7.95
N ARG A 29 9.56 5.52 7.60
CA ARG A 29 11.02 5.64 7.80
C ARG A 29 11.43 6.70 8.81
N SER A 30 10.67 7.79 8.95
CA SER A 30 11.02 8.84 9.92
C SER A 30 10.76 8.35 11.33
N LYS A 31 11.67 8.62 12.28
CA LYS A 31 11.48 8.19 13.67
C LYS A 31 10.19 8.77 14.27
N GLU A 32 10.00 10.07 14.11
CA GLU A 32 8.83 10.78 14.66
C GLU A 32 7.57 10.49 13.84
N GLY A 33 7.67 10.57 12.51
CA GLY A 33 6.54 10.29 11.61
C GLY A 33 6.01 8.87 11.79
N ARG A 34 6.90 7.88 11.91
CA ARG A 34 6.52 6.49 12.19
C ARG A 34 5.86 6.33 13.55
N ARG A 35 6.41 6.95 14.60
CA ARG A 35 5.80 6.89 15.94
C ARG A 35 4.39 7.48 15.92
N LEU A 36 4.20 8.64 15.31
CA LEU A 36 2.88 9.28 15.20
C LEU A 36 1.91 8.42 14.40
N TYR A 37 2.37 7.85 13.28
CA TYR A 37 1.57 6.95 12.48
C TYR A 37 1.18 5.67 13.25
N GLU A 38 2.12 5.04 13.96
CA GLU A 38 1.84 3.86 14.79
C GLU A 38 0.82 4.17 15.91
N LEU A 39 0.84 5.37 16.49
CA LEU A 39 -0.17 5.81 17.46
C LEU A 39 -1.56 5.96 16.81
N LYS A 40 -1.66 6.64 15.67
CA LYS A 40 -2.92 6.76 14.89
C LYS A 40 -3.43 5.36 14.50
N ARG A 41 -2.53 4.50 14.05
CA ARG A 41 -2.82 3.10 13.70
C ARG A 41 -3.44 2.36 14.89
N GLN A 42 -2.87 2.47 16.09
CA GLN A 42 -3.44 1.84 17.29
C GLN A 42 -4.83 2.40 17.65
N GLN A 43 -5.08 3.69 17.43
CA GLN A 43 -6.42 4.26 17.66
C GLN A 43 -7.47 3.63 16.74
N VAL A 44 -7.18 3.51 15.44
CA VAL A 44 -8.07 2.81 14.50
C VAL A 44 -8.19 1.35 14.90
N LEU A 45 -7.07 0.70 15.27
CA LEU A 45 -7.07 -0.70 15.65
C LEU A 45 -7.85 -1.01 16.94
N ALA A 46 -8.05 -0.01 17.80
CA ALA A 46 -8.84 -0.09 19.02
C ALA A 46 -10.34 0.21 18.80
N SER A 47 -10.75 0.52 17.56
CA SER A 47 -12.13 0.79 17.19
C SER A 47 -12.75 -0.35 16.36
N VAL A 48 -14.05 -0.24 16.09
CA VAL A 48 -14.79 -1.15 15.19
C VAL A 48 -14.46 -0.91 13.71
N THR A 49 -13.82 0.22 13.38
CA THR A 49 -13.46 0.59 12.01
C THR A 49 -12.46 -0.40 11.41
N HIS A 50 -12.68 -0.78 10.15
CA HIS A 50 -11.73 -1.59 9.39
C HIS A 50 -10.53 -0.73 8.95
N LEU A 51 -9.35 -1.35 8.89
CA LEU A 51 -8.13 -0.67 8.44
C LEU A 51 -7.52 -1.41 7.25
N VAL A 52 -7.31 -0.70 6.15
CA VAL A 52 -6.57 -1.15 4.98
C VAL A 52 -5.29 -0.33 4.88
N GLU A 53 -4.13 -0.97 4.98
CA GLU A 53 -2.82 -0.33 4.85
C GLU A 53 -2.15 -0.81 3.57
N ILE A 54 -1.75 0.13 2.71
CA ILE A 54 -1.13 -0.13 1.42
C ILE A 54 0.32 0.38 1.47
N ASP A 55 1.27 -0.55 1.49
CA ASP A 55 2.70 -0.29 1.59
C ASP A 55 3.39 -0.58 0.24
N LEU A 56 3.52 0.46 -0.58
CA LEU A 56 4.24 0.43 -1.85
C LEU A 56 5.70 0.93 -1.70
N LEU A 57 6.27 0.90 -0.49
CA LEU A 57 7.61 1.42 -0.22
C LEU A 57 8.60 0.29 0.02
N ARG A 58 9.55 0.09 -0.89
CA ARG A 58 10.64 -0.91 -0.71
C ARG A 58 11.60 -0.58 0.44
N GLY A 59 11.66 0.69 0.86
CA GLY A 59 12.59 1.17 1.89
C GLY A 59 11.94 1.31 3.27
N GLY A 60 12.73 1.05 4.32
CA GLY A 60 12.29 1.14 5.71
C GLY A 60 11.80 -0.19 6.27
N LYS A 61 11.72 -0.29 7.61
CA LYS A 61 11.20 -1.50 8.25
C LYS A 61 9.68 -1.60 8.04
N PRO A 62 9.12 -2.78 7.77
CA PRO A 62 7.67 -2.99 7.75
C PRO A 62 7.01 -2.51 9.05
N LEU A 63 5.71 -2.19 8.98
CA LEU A 63 4.92 -1.90 10.15
C LEU A 63 4.74 -3.16 11.01
N PRO A 64 4.57 -3.02 12.33
CA PRO A 64 4.44 -4.17 13.22
C PRO A 64 3.13 -4.92 12.97
N ILE A 65 3.26 -6.20 12.63
CA ILE A 65 2.18 -7.20 12.59
C ILE A 65 2.65 -8.37 13.46
N VAL A 66 1.73 -8.95 14.23
CA VAL A 66 2.02 -10.13 15.05
C VAL A 66 2.03 -11.36 14.13
N GLY A 67 3.17 -12.04 14.05
CA GLY A 67 3.33 -13.25 13.23
C GLY A 67 4.61 -13.22 12.40
N GLU A 68 4.83 -14.29 11.64
CA GLU A 68 5.91 -14.36 10.67
C GLU A 68 5.59 -13.46 9.48
N MET A 69 6.53 -12.58 9.14
CA MET A 69 6.37 -11.65 8.02
C MET A 69 7.19 -12.18 6.83
N PRO A 70 6.55 -12.61 5.74
CA PRO A 70 7.29 -13.06 4.58
C PRO A 70 8.13 -11.91 3.98
N SER A 71 9.28 -12.30 3.41
CA SER A 71 10.10 -11.37 2.65
C SER A 71 9.33 -10.94 1.40
N ALA A 72 9.20 -9.62 1.22
CA ALA A 72 8.47 -9.01 0.11
C ALA A 72 8.83 -7.54 -0.03
N ASP A 73 8.68 -7.00 -1.24
CA ASP A 73 8.89 -5.59 -1.56
C ASP A 73 7.71 -4.74 -1.09
N TYR A 74 6.49 -5.24 -1.30
CA TYR A 74 5.24 -4.51 -1.14
C TYR A 74 4.21 -5.34 -0.38
N ARG A 75 3.29 -4.64 0.30
CA ARG A 75 2.30 -5.27 1.18
C ARG A 75 0.97 -4.53 1.16
N ILE A 76 -0.11 -5.28 1.26
CA ILE A 76 -1.44 -4.76 1.60
C ILE A 76 -1.92 -5.53 2.83
N SER A 77 -2.24 -4.81 3.91
CA SER A 77 -2.76 -5.40 5.16
C SER A 77 -4.21 -4.97 5.33
N ILE A 78 -5.10 -5.92 5.58
CA ILE A 78 -6.51 -5.65 5.85
C ILE A 78 -6.87 -6.18 7.23
N CYS A 79 -7.07 -5.26 8.17
CA CYS A 79 -7.53 -5.56 9.51
C CYS A 79 -9.03 -5.26 9.59
N ARG A 80 -9.85 -6.30 9.56
CA ARG A 80 -11.31 -6.14 9.71
C ARG A 80 -11.67 -5.97 11.18
N GLY A 81 -12.46 -4.94 11.51
CA GLY A 81 -12.81 -4.61 12.90
C GLY A 81 -13.49 -5.75 13.67
N ASP A 82 -14.31 -6.52 12.98
CA ASP A 82 -15.06 -7.68 13.46
C ASP A 82 -14.23 -8.98 13.55
N ARG A 83 -13.01 -9.03 13.00
CA ARG A 83 -12.15 -10.23 12.96
C ARG A 83 -10.83 -10.09 13.72
N ARG A 84 -10.66 -8.99 14.45
CA ARG A 84 -9.46 -8.73 15.25
C ARG A 84 -9.20 -9.88 16.24
N PRO A 85 -7.93 -10.27 16.49
CA PRO A 85 -6.70 -9.61 16.06
C PRO A 85 -6.16 -10.07 14.68
N LEU A 86 -6.95 -10.81 13.89
CA LEU A 86 -6.51 -11.32 12.59
C LEU A 86 -6.47 -10.21 11.54
N ALA A 87 -5.55 -10.38 10.57
CA ALA A 87 -5.43 -9.52 9.41
C ALA A 87 -5.14 -10.36 8.17
N ASP A 88 -5.72 -9.97 7.04
CA ASP A 88 -5.36 -10.52 5.74
C ASP A 88 -4.12 -9.77 5.23
N LEU A 89 -3.06 -10.50 4.91
CA LEU A 89 -1.80 -9.93 4.43
C LEU A 89 -1.53 -10.40 3.00
N TYR A 90 -1.55 -9.47 2.06
CA TYR A 90 -1.11 -9.68 0.70
C TYR A 90 0.31 -9.16 0.56
N THR A 91 1.22 -9.98 0.04
CA THR A 91 2.61 -9.62 -0.20
C THR A 91 2.98 -9.90 -1.64
N PHE A 92 3.76 -9.02 -2.25
CA PHE A 92 4.17 -9.13 -3.64
C PHE A 92 5.51 -8.41 -3.87
N THR A 93 6.18 -8.77 -4.97
CA THR A 93 7.48 -8.26 -5.40
C THR A 93 7.34 -7.22 -6.50
N VAL A 94 8.45 -6.57 -6.86
CA VAL A 94 8.52 -5.64 -8.00
C VAL A 94 8.21 -6.27 -9.36
N ARG A 95 8.24 -7.59 -9.47
CA ARG A 95 7.96 -8.32 -10.72
C ARG A 95 6.50 -8.75 -10.86
N GLU A 96 5.73 -8.66 -9.79
CA GLU A 96 4.36 -9.13 -9.72
C GLU A 96 3.37 -7.96 -9.85
N GLU A 97 2.20 -8.26 -10.40
CA GLU A 97 1.09 -7.31 -10.39
C GLU A 97 0.58 -7.08 -8.96
N ILE A 98 0.07 -5.87 -8.69
CA ILE A 98 -0.54 -5.54 -7.41
C ILE A 98 -1.81 -6.39 -7.26
N PRO A 99 -1.93 -7.21 -6.19
CA PRO A 99 -3.08 -8.07 -5.99
C PRO A 99 -4.35 -7.25 -5.75
N SER A 100 -5.46 -7.73 -6.30
CA SER A 100 -6.79 -7.20 -6.00
C SER A 100 -7.29 -7.76 -4.67
N PHE A 101 -8.09 -6.98 -3.95
CA PHE A 101 -8.65 -7.39 -2.66
C PHE A 101 -10.06 -6.85 -2.45
N THR A 102 -10.84 -7.48 -1.60
CA THR A 102 -12.18 -6.97 -1.24
C THR A 102 -12.04 -5.87 -0.18
N LEU A 103 -12.62 -4.72 -0.47
CA LEU A 103 -12.62 -3.57 0.42
C LEU A 103 -13.67 -3.80 1.52
N PRO A 104 -13.27 -3.92 2.79
CA PRO A 104 -14.20 -4.22 3.86
C PRO A 104 -15.22 -3.09 4.02
N LEU A 105 -16.48 -3.48 4.24
CA LEU A 105 -17.62 -2.63 4.55
C LEU A 105 -18.46 -3.32 5.63
N ASP A 106 -19.33 -2.56 6.29
CA ASP A 106 -20.26 -3.13 7.24
C ASP A 106 -21.38 -3.92 6.54
N SER A 107 -21.79 -5.03 7.14
CA SER A 107 -22.96 -5.77 6.68
C SER A 107 -24.21 -4.88 6.74
N PRO A 108 -25.11 -4.92 5.72
CA PRO A 108 -25.21 -5.91 4.65
C PRO A 108 -24.54 -5.50 3.32
N ASP A 109 -23.74 -4.43 3.31
CA ASP A 109 -23.17 -3.92 2.07
C ASP A 109 -22.19 -4.93 1.44
N ALA A 110 -22.28 -5.07 0.12
CA ALA A 110 -21.38 -5.95 -0.61
C ALA A 110 -19.99 -5.30 -0.69
N GLU A 111 -18.98 -5.99 -0.14
CA GLU A 111 -17.57 -5.56 -0.25
C GLU A 111 -17.14 -5.50 -1.73
N PRO A 112 -16.80 -4.32 -2.28
CA PRO A 112 -16.37 -4.23 -3.66
C PRO A 112 -14.94 -4.78 -3.83
N LEU A 113 -14.67 -5.39 -4.98
CA LEU A 113 -13.31 -5.75 -5.37
C LEU A 113 -12.54 -4.49 -5.77
N LEU A 114 -11.42 -4.22 -5.09
CA LEU A 114 -10.52 -3.12 -5.42
C LEU A 114 -9.36 -3.62 -6.28
N GLU A 115 -9.38 -3.23 -7.56
CA GLU A 115 -8.32 -3.53 -8.53
C GLU A 115 -7.26 -2.42 -8.53
N LEU A 116 -6.40 -2.40 -7.50
CA LEU A 116 -5.44 -1.31 -7.30
C LEU A 116 -4.44 -1.16 -8.47
N GLN A 117 -4.06 -2.25 -9.13
CA GLN A 117 -3.21 -2.22 -10.33
C GLN A 117 -3.83 -1.35 -11.44
N VAL A 118 -5.14 -1.52 -11.70
CA VAL A 118 -5.88 -0.78 -12.74
C VAL A 118 -5.94 0.70 -12.38
N LEU A 119 -6.23 1.01 -11.11
CA LEU A 119 -6.27 2.39 -10.61
C LEU A 119 -4.91 3.08 -10.76
N LEU A 120 -3.84 2.40 -10.35
CA LEU A 120 -2.47 2.93 -10.44
C LEU A 120 -2.07 3.18 -11.89
N ASN A 121 -2.31 2.22 -12.79
CA ASN A 121 -2.02 2.38 -14.22
C ASN A 121 -2.80 3.55 -14.82
N GLY A 122 -4.08 3.70 -14.47
CA GLY A 122 -4.89 4.82 -14.92
C GLY A 122 -4.36 6.18 -14.45
N VAL A 123 -3.86 6.28 -13.21
CA VAL A 123 -3.20 7.49 -12.71
C VAL A 123 -1.87 7.72 -13.44
N TYR A 124 -1.07 6.66 -13.64
CA TYR A 124 0.22 6.71 -14.33
C TYR A 124 0.09 7.32 -15.74
N GLU A 125 -0.87 6.82 -16.51
CA GLU A 125 -1.15 7.26 -17.87
C GLU A 125 -1.70 8.69 -17.93
N ARG A 126 -2.73 9.01 -17.12
CA ARG A 126 -3.36 10.34 -17.15
C ARG A 126 -2.39 11.46 -16.75
N ALA A 127 -1.52 11.19 -15.77
CA ALA A 127 -0.51 12.15 -15.33
C ALA A 127 0.78 12.10 -16.17
N ARG A 128 0.86 11.21 -17.17
CA ARG A 128 2.02 11.02 -18.05
C ARG A 128 3.32 10.84 -17.29
N TYR A 129 3.32 9.99 -16.27
CA TYR A 129 4.51 9.79 -15.44
C TYR A 129 5.72 9.26 -16.21
N HIS A 130 5.51 8.64 -17.38
CA HIS A 130 6.60 8.28 -18.30
C HIS A 130 7.47 9.48 -18.72
N LEU A 131 6.95 10.72 -18.67
CA LEU A 131 7.72 11.95 -18.96
C LEU A 131 8.51 12.45 -17.74
N ALA A 132 8.09 12.08 -16.53
CA ALA A 132 8.68 12.52 -15.27
C ALA A 132 9.71 11.52 -14.71
N VAL A 133 9.60 10.25 -15.08
CA VAL A 133 10.49 9.19 -14.62
C VAL A 133 11.67 9.03 -15.57
N ASP A 134 12.86 9.36 -15.08
CA ASP A 134 14.10 9.15 -15.79
C ASP A 134 14.60 7.70 -15.61
N TYR A 135 14.25 6.84 -16.57
CA TYR A 135 14.63 5.44 -16.57
C TYR A 135 16.14 5.22 -16.77
N SER A 136 16.93 6.22 -17.18
CA SER A 136 18.39 6.07 -17.27
C SER A 136 19.07 6.00 -15.90
N ARG A 137 18.38 6.45 -14.84
CA ARG A 137 18.91 6.48 -13.47
C ARG A 137 18.54 5.23 -12.69
N GLU A 138 19.39 4.86 -11.74
CA GLU A 138 19.07 3.79 -10.80
C GLU A 138 17.82 4.16 -9.97
N PRO A 139 16.90 3.19 -9.74
CA PRO A 139 15.77 3.42 -8.86
C PRO A 139 16.24 3.63 -7.42
N VAL A 140 15.50 4.46 -6.69
CA VAL A 140 15.73 4.71 -5.26
C VAL A 140 14.52 4.23 -4.46
N PRO A 141 14.67 3.28 -3.52
CA PRO A 141 15.89 2.55 -3.18
C PRO A 141 16.34 1.62 -4.31
N ARG A 142 17.62 1.22 -4.30
CA ARG A 142 18.15 0.26 -5.28
C ARG A 142 17.36 -1.05 -5.27
N LEU A 143 17.25 -1.68 -6.43
CA LEU A 143 16.70 -3.02 -6.56
C LEU A 143 17.70 -4.06 -6.05
N GLN A 144 17.22 -5.24 -5.66
CA GLN A 144 18.12 -6.38 -5.42
C GLN A 144 18.79 -6.79 -6.74
N ALA A 145 19.94 -7.48 -6.66
CA ALA A 145 20.75 -7.76 -7.84
C ALA A 145 19.97 -8.47 -8.96
N GLU A 146 19.15 -9.47 -8.60
CA GLU A 146 18.34 -10.22 -9.56
C GLU A 146 17.23 -9.35 -10.18
N ASP A 147 16.58 -8.51 -9.37
CA ASP A 147 15.54 -7.59 -9.85
C ASP A 147 16.13 -6.47 -10.71
N ALA A 148 17.34 -6.02 -10.40
CA ALA A 148 18.05 -5.04 -11.20
C ALA A 148 18.40 -5.59 -12.59
N ALA A 149 18.88 -6.84 -12.66
CA ALA A 149 19.16 -7.51 -13.93
C ALA A 149 17.87 -7.71 -14.76
N TRP A 150 16.78 -8.13 -14.12
CA TRP A 150 15.46 -8.22 -14.76
C TRP A 150 14.98 -6.87 -15.31
N ALA A 151 15.05 -5.82 -14.50
CA ALA A 151 14.63 -4.47 -14.90
C ALA A 151 15.48 -3.93 -16.04
N GLU A 152 16.79 -4.13 -16.02
CA GLU A 152 17.70 -3.71 -17.10
C GLU A 152 17.35 -4.38 -18.44
N ALA A 153 17.06 -5.69 -18.43
CA ALA A 153 16.63 -6.40 -19.63
C ALA A 153 15.32 -5.82 -20.20
N LEU A 154 14.35 -5.54 -19.32
CA LEU A 154 13.07 -4.94 -19.70
C LEU A 154 13.23 -3.52 -20.28
N LEU A 155 14.08 -2.69 -19.66
CA LEU A 155 14.29 -1.32 -20.13
C LEU A 155 14.99 -1.26 -21.49
N ARG A 156 15.94 -2.17 -21.75
CA ARG A 156 16.60 -2.30 -23.06
C ARG A 156 15.65 -2.73 -24.16
N ASP A 157 14.81 -3.73 -23.89
CA ASP A 157 13.77 -4.19 -24.83
C ASP A 157 12.83 -3.04 -25.24
N ARG A 158 12.54 -2.13 -24.30
CA ARG A 158 11.71 -0.95 -24.53
C ARG A 158 12.45 0.28 -25.06
N GLY A 159 13.76 0.19 -25.30
CA GLY A 159 14.58 1.31 -25.78
C GLY A 159 14.70 2.47 -24.77
N LEU A 160 14.49 2.19 -23.49
CA LEU A 160 14.62 3.15 -22.39
C LEU A 160 16.04 3.19 -21.80
N ARG A 161 16.89 2.23 -22.19
CA ARG A 161 18.33 2.11 -21.88
C ARG A 161 19.08 1.43 -23.01
#